data_AF-A0A9E2AJW3-F1
#
_entry.id   AF-A0A9E2AJW3-F1
#
_cell.length_a   1.000
_cell.length_b   1.000
_cell.length_c   1.000
_cell.angle_alpha   90.00
_cell.angle_beta   90.00
_cell.angle_gamma   90.00
#
_symmetry.space_group_name_H-M   'P 1'
#
loop_
_entity.id
_entity.type
_entity.pdbx_description
1 polymer ?
#
loop_
_entity_poly.entity_id
_entity_poly.type
_entity_poly.pdbx_seq_one_letter_code
_entity_poly.pdbx_strand_id
1 'polypeptide(L)'
;MTTLPMRFNLLTLLFFCSKISLIAQTNAAEDYIEEYRHIAIAEMHRSGIPASITLAQGIFESAYGKSLSATKYNNHFGIKCKKAWTGKFFYKEDDDFDKNGNLIASCFRGYDSPEESYIDHTNFLMERDRYRSLFGYHHTDYPNWAIGLQKCGYATNKTYGTRLIELIERYQLWKYDHEEEPYPAYFVASDNSSLNLNTTWVKTSREEILSPVPIDSISMKAVSVETVVATQATNRVNRAIILPARYQRGNIKERIANSLN
;
A
#
# COMPACT_ATOMS: atom_id res chain seq x y z
N MET A 1 -31.37 -57.63 -14.43
CA MET A 1 -31.03 -56.33 -13.80
C MET A 1 -29.67 -56.48 -13.15
N THR A 2 -28.60 -56.10 -13.85
CA THR A 2 -27.22 -56.16 -13.36
C THR A 2 -26.77 -54.73 -13.05
N THR A 3 -26.62 -54.40 -11.77
CA THR A 3 -26.06 -53.13 -11.33
C THR A 3 -24.53 -53.22 -11.40
N LEU A 4 -23.92 -52.48 -12.34
CA LEU A 4 -22.46 -52.28 -12.35
C LEU A 4 -22.06 -51.35 -11.19
N PRO A 5 -21.02 -51.69 -10.40
CA PRO A 5 -20.52 -50.78 -9.37
C PRO A 5 -19.82 -49.58 -10.02
N MET A 6 -20.28 -48.38 -9.71
CA MET A 6 -19.59 -47.12 -10.02
C MET A 6 -18.22 -47.11 -9.34
N ARG A 7 -17.17 -47.47 -10.08
CA ARG A 7 -15.79 -47.18 -9.70
C ARG A 7 -15.55 -45.69 -9.93
N PHE A 8 -15.76 -44.87 -8.90
CA PHE A 8 -15.32 -43.48 -8.89
C PHE A 8 -13.78 -43.47 -8.99
N ASN A 9 -13.25 -43.05 -10.13
CA ASN A 9 -11.82 -42.85 -10.33
C ASN A 9 -11.34 -41.70 -9.45
N LEU A 10 -10.64 -42.00 -8.35
CA LEU A 10 -10.09 -41.02 -7.41
C LEU A 10 -9.20 -39.96 -8.09
N LEU A 11 -8.62 -40.29 -9.25
CA LEU A 11 -7.81 -39.36 -10.06
C LEU A 11 -8.59 -38.18 -10.66
N THR A 12 -9.87 -38.32 -11.02
CA THR A 12 -10.62 -37.20 -11.62
C THR A 12 -11.06 -36.16 -10.59
N LEU A 13 -11.23 -36.56 -9.32
CA LEU A 13 -11.60 -35.66 -8.23
C LEU A 13 -10.43 -34.71 -7.84
N LEU A 14 -9.19 -35.19 -7.92
CA LEU A 14 -7.99 -34.41 -7.61
C LEU A 14 -7.74 -33.27 -8.63
N PHE A 15 -8.03 -33.49 -9.91
CA PHE A 15 -7.92 -32.44 -10.93
C PHE A 15 -8.94 -31.31 -10.74
N PHE A 16 -10.17 -31.64 -10.31
CA PHE A 16 -11.23 -30.64 -10.12
C PHE A 16 -10.97 -29.74 -8.90
N CYS A 17 -10.49 -30.29 -7.78
CA CYS A 17 -10.10 -29.49 -6.59
C CYS A 17 -8.99 -28.47 -6.88
N SER A 18 -8.03 -28.82 -7.76
CA SER A 18 -6.93 -27.90 -8.13
C SER A 18 -7.42 -26.63 -8.83
N LYS A 19 -8.45 -26.76 -9.70
CA LYS A 19 -8.99 -25.63 -10.47
C LYS A 19 -9.84 -24.70 -9.61
N ILE A 20 -10.62 -25.25 -8.68
CA ILE A 20 -11.42 -24.46 -7.73
C ILE A 20 -10.52 -23.61 -6.83
N SER A 21 -9.43 -24.20 -6.32
CA SER A 21 -8.47 -23.47 -5.46
C SER A 21 -7.78 -22.31 -6.20
N LEU A 22 -7.48 -22.49 -7.50
CA LEU A 22 -6.89 -21.42 -8.31
C LEU A 22 -7.86 -20.26 -8.53
N ILE A 23 -9.12 -20.54 -8.87
CA ILE A 23 -10.15 -19.49 -9.08
C ILE A 23 -10.40 -18.71 -7.78
N ALA A 24 -10.51 -19.41 -6.64
CA ALA A 24 -10.74 -18.75 -5.35
C ALA A 24 -9.59 -17.82 -4.93
N GLN A 25 -8.35 -18.21 -5.19
CA GLN A 25 -7.17 -17.37 -4.91
C GLN A 25 -7.08 -16.17 -5.87
N THR A 26 -7.43 -16.35 -7.15
CA THR A 26 -7.51 -15.23 -8.10
C THR A 26 -8.51 -14.18 -7.63
N ASN A 27 -9.72 -14.59 -7.25
CA ASN A 27 -10.74 -13.66 -6.76
C ASN A 27 -10.30 -12.92 -5.49
N ALA A 28 -9.70 -13.63 -4.53
CA ALA A 28 -9.23 -13.01 -3.29
C ALA A 28 -8.10 -11.99 -3.53
N ALA A 29 -7.22 -12.25 -4.51
CA ALA A 29 -6.18 -11.30 -4.88
C ALA A 29 -6.76 -10.06 -5.56
N GLU A 30 -7.70 -10.23 -6.49
CA GLU A 30 -8.37 -9.12 -7.17
C GLU A 30 -9.14 -8.24 -6.18
N ASP A 31 -9.87 -8.84 -5.23
CA ASP A 31 -10.55 -8.13 -4.15
C ASP A 31 -9.56 -7.30 -3.31
N TYR A 32 -8.42 -7.90 -2.93
CA TYR A 32 -7.37 -7.22 -2.16
C TYR A 32 -6.78 -6.03 -2.93
N ILE A 33 -6.53 -6.22 -4.22
CA ILE A 33 -5.98 -5.18 -5.10
C ILE A 33 -6.98 -4.04 -5.23
N GLU A 34 -8.25 -4.34 -5.51
CA GLU A 34 -9.30 -3.33 -5.62
C GLU A 34 -9.41 -2.54 -4.30
N GLU A 35 -9.43 -3.22 -3.16
CA GLU A 35 -9.56 -2.57 -1.86
C GLU A 35 -8.38 -1.64 -1.55
N TYR A 36 -7.13 -2.08 -1.78
CA TYR A 36 -5.96 -1.37 -1.25
C TYR A 36 -5.08 -0.64 -2.27
N ARG A 37 -5.35 -0.74 -3.58
CA ARG A 37 -4.51 -0.08 -4.62
C ARG A 37 -4.34 1.41 -4.39
N HIS A 38 -5.40 2.10 -3.95
CA HIS A 38 -5.37 3.55 -3.77
C HIS A 38 -4.40 3.96 -2.66
N ILE A 39 -4.34 3.18 -1.56
CA ILE A 39 -3.37 3.39 -0.48
C ILE A 39 -1.95 3.09 -0.99
N ALA A 40 -1.77 2.01 -1.74
CA ALA A 40 -0.45 1.66 -2.29
C ALA A 40 0.09 2.74 -3.26
N ILE A 41 -0.78 3.33 -4.09
CA ILE A 41 -0.42 4.43 -4.99
C ILE A 41 -0.07 5.69 -4.18
N ALA A 42 -0.91 6.07 -3.20
CA ALA A 42 -0.62 7.21 -2.33
C ALA A 42 0.73 7.04 -1.60
N GLU A 43 0.98 5.84 -1.09
CA GLU A 43 2.23 5.52 -0.41
C GLU A 43 3.42 5.45 -1.37
N MET A 44 3.23 5.06 -2.63
CA MET A 44 4.27 5.16 -3.65
C MET A 44 4.70 6.61 -3.87
N HIS A 45 3.76 7.53 -4.02
CA HIS A 45 4.09 8.95 -4.19
C HIS A 45 4.75 9.53 -2.93
N ARG A 46 4.27 9.14 -1.73
CA ARG A 46 4.84 9.61 -0.46
C ARG A 46 6.25 9.08 -0.19
N SER A 47 6.52 7.81 -0.50
CA SER A 47 7.73 7.10 -0.08
C SER A 47 8.73 6.84 -1.20
N GLY A 48 8.30 6.84 -2.47
CA GLY A 48 9.07 6.41 -3.63
C GLY A 48 9.16 4.89 -3.82
N ILE A 49 8.48 4.10 -2.98
CA ILE A 49 8.42 2.63 -3.10
C ILE A 49 7.35 2.27 -4.14
N PRO A 50 7.61 1.38 -5.12
CA PRO A 50 6.61 1.01 -6.12
C PRO A 50 5.28 0.56 -5.49
N ALA A 51 4.15 1.04 -6.03
CA ALA A 51 2.83 0.60 -5.61
C ALA A 51 2.67 -0.91 -5.83
N SER A 52 3.23 -1.43 -6.92
CA SER A 52 3.27 -2.86 -7.26
C SER A 52 3.99 -3.70 -6.21
N ILE A 53 5.12 -3.21 -5.67
CA ILE A 53 5.87 -3.85 -4.60
C ILE A 53 5.03 -3.89 -3.33
N THR A 54 4.45 -2.75 -2.94
CA THR A 54 3.61 -2.66 -1.74
C THR A 54 2.40 -3.58 -1.82
N LEU A 55 1.71 -3.63 -2.96
CA LEU A 55 0.58 -4.55 -3.18
C LEU A 55 1.00 -6.01 -3.19
N ALA A 56 2.09 -6.36 -3.87
CA ALA A 56 2.57 -7.75 -3.93
C ALA A 56 2.98 -8.26 -2.55
N GLN A 57 3.68 -7.42 -1.76
CA GLN A 57 4.01 -7.74 -0.37
C GLN A 57 2.72 -7.87 0.46
N GLY A 58 1.80 -6.92 0.35
CA GLY A 58 0.50 -6.98 1.02
C GLY A 58 -0.23 -8.29 0.74
N ILE A 59 -0.37 -8.67 -0.53
CA ILE A 59 -0.99 -9.94 -0.97
C ILE A 59 -0.28 -11.15 -0.33
N PHE A 60 1.04 -11.19 -0.43
CA PHE A 60 1.83 -12.35 0.03
C PHE A 60 1.81 -12.50 1.55
N GLU A 61 2.09 -11.42 2.28
CA GLU A 61 2.26 -11.43 3.73
C GLU A 61 0.93 -11.55 4.48
N SER A 62 -0.15 -10.99 3.92
CA SER A 62 -1.49 -11.02 4.54
C SER A 62 -2.35 -12.21 4.13
N ALA A 63 -1.84 -13.09 3.26
CA ALA A 63 -2.61 -14.12 2.58
C ALA A 63 -3.88 -13.53 1.92
N TYR A 64 -3.69 -12.57 1.00
CA TYR A 64 -4.77 -11.87 0.30
C TYR A 64 -5.75 -11.17 1.26
N GLY A 65 -5.25 -10.62 2.36
CA GLY A 65 -6.03 -9.97 3.41
C GLY A 65 -6.80 -10.93 4.32
N LYS A 66 -6.61 -12.25 4.18
CA LYS A 66 -7.40 -13.26 4.91
C LYS A 66 -6.70 -13.83 6.16
N SER A 67 -5.42 -13.49 6.38
CA SER A 67 -4.72 -13.92 7.59
C SER A 67 -5.38 -13.36 8.86
N LEU A 68 -5.19 -14.06 9.99
CA LEU A 68 -5.62 -13.56 11.30
C LEU A 68 -4.98 -12.19 11.63
N SER A 69 -3.71 -12.02 11.25
CA SER A 69 -2.96 -10.77 11.45
C SER A 69 -3.60 -9.59 10.71
N ALA A 70 -4.01 -9.78 9.45
CA ALA A 70 -4.70 -8.74 8.69
C ALA A 70 -6.14 -8.53 9.20
N THR A 71 -6.94 -9.60 9.30
CA THR A 71 -8.37 -9.48 9.61
C THR A 71 -8.71 -9.04 11.04
N LYS A 72 -7.84 -9.31 12.03
CA LYS A 72 -8.10 -8.95 13.44
C LYS A 72 -7.27 -7.78 13.94
N TYR A 73 -6.11 -7.55 13.34
CA TYR A 73 -5.14 -6.57 13.81
C TYR A 73 -4.70 -5.60 12.72
N ASN A 74 -5.30 -5.66 11.53
CA ASN A 74 -4.93 -4.84 10.37
C ASN A 74 -3.43 -4.89 10.05
N ASN A 75 -2.71 -5.96 10.42
CA ASN A 75 -1.28 -6.07 10.13
C ASN A 75 -1.07 -6.87 8.84
N HIS A 76 -1.04 -6.14 7.72
CA HIS A 76 -0.92 -6.72 6.38
C HIS A 76 0.50 -7.18 6.03
N PHE A 77 1.53 -6.65 6.71
CA PHE A 77 2.94 -6.82 6.32
C PHE A 77 3.77 -7.60 7.36
N GLY A 78 3.13 -8.14 8.38
CA GLY A 78 3.80 -8.94 9.42
C GLY A 78 4.81 -8.15 10.26
N ILE A 79 4.63 -6.83 10.43
CA ILE A 79 5.61 -6.01 11.15
C ILE A 79 5.64 -6.39 12.63
N LYS A 80 6.83 -6.81 13.11
CA LYS A 80 7.08 -7.13 14.52
C LYS A 80 7.13 -5.86 15.38
N CYS A 81 6.75 -5.94 16.66
CA CYS A 81 6.74 -4.80 17.59
C CYS A 81 8.10 -4.09 17.65
N LYS A 82 9.19 -4.86 17.80
CA LYS A 82 10.53 -4.34 18.16
C LYS A 82 10.43 -3.45 19.43
N LYS A 83 11.52 -2.75 19.80
CA LYS A 83 11.59 -2.07 21.11
C LYS A 83 10.75 -0.80 21.24
N ALA A 84 10.44 -0.11 20.13
CA ALA A 84 9.85 1.23 20.15
C ALA A 84 8.32 1.24 19.96
N TRP A 85 7.68 0.09 19.73
CA TRP A 85 6.25 0.05 19.46
C TRP A 85 5.42 0.11 20.74
N THR A 86 4.46 1.03 20.78
CA THR A 86 3.57 1.25 21.93
C THR A 86 2.08 1.14 21.58
N GLY A 87 1.75 0.82 20.32
CA GLY A 87 0.36 0.64 19.86
C GLY A 87 -0.20 -0.74 20.19
N LYS A 88 -1.33 -1.10 19.57
CA LYS A 88 -1.92 -2.44 19.68
C LYS A 88 -0.90 -3.51 19.25
N PHE A 89 -0.97 -4.69 19.84
CA PHE A 89 -0.09 -5.79 19.48
C PHE A 89 -0.77 -7.13 19.72
N PHE A 90 -0.21 -8.18 19.14
CA PHE A 90 -0.60 -9.55 19.41
C PHE A 90 0.61 -10.48 19.33
N TYR A 91 0.47 -11.67 19.90
CA TYR A 91 1.49 -12.70 19.86
C TYR A 91 1.04 -13.86 18.97
N LYS A 92 1.94 -14.37 18.14
CA LYS A 92 1.79 -15.65 17.42
C LYS A 92 3.14 -16.34 17.31
N GLU A 93 3.13 -17.66 17.22
CA GLU A 93 4.33 -18.41 16.86
C GLU A 93 4.73 -18.05 15.42
N ASP A 94 6.03 -17.85 15.19
CA ASP A 94 6.62 -17.47 13.90
C ASP A 94 8.00 -18.12 13.76
N ASP A 95 9.08 -17.39 14.03
CA ASP A 95 10.46 -17.87 13.86
C ASP A 95 11.42 -17.44 14.99
N ASP A 96 10.89 -16.88 16.09
CA ASP A 96 11.71 -16.52 17.26
C ASP A 96 11.87 -17.74 18.19
N PHE A 97 13.08 -17.97 18.70
CA PHE A 97 13.41 -19.06 19.62
C PHE A 97 13.98 -18.53 20.95
N ASP A 98 13.71 -19.23 22.06
CA ASP A 98 14.36 -18.97 23.33
C ASP A 98 15.86 -19.37 23.32
N LYS A 99 16.56 -19.06 24.41
CA LYS A 99 17.99 -19.40 24.58
C LYS A 99 18.30 -20.90 24.54
N ASN A 100 17.28 -21.75 24.67
CA ASN A 100 17.40 -23.21 24.64
C ASN A 100 17.00 -23.78 23.27
N GLY A 101 16.62 -22.94 22.30
CA GLY A 101 16.19 -23.36 20.97
C GLY A 101 14.72 -23.77 20.88
N ASN A 102 13.88 -23.42 21.87
CA ASN A 102 12.43 -23.66 21.80
C ASN A 102 11.73 -22.51 21.09
N LEU A 103 10.77 -22.82 20.21
CA LEU A 103 9.97 -21.81 19.52
C LEU A 103 9.18 -20.98 20.55
N ILE A 104 9.19 -19.65 20.40
CA ILE A 104 8.44 -18.72 21.22
C ILE A 104 7.57 -17.81 20.35
N ALA A 105 6.48 -17.31 20.93
CA ALA A 105 5.62 -16.39 20.24
C ALA A 105 6.34 -15.05 19.98
N SER A 106 6.34 -14.63 18.72
CA SER A 106 6.80 -13.31 18.29
C SER A 106 5.74 -12.25 18.55
N CYS A 107 6.15 -11.05 18.96
CA CYS A 107 5.27 -9.88 19.09
C CYS A 107 5.10 -9.18 17.74
N PHE A 108 3.85 -9.02 17.31
CA PHE A 108 3.47 -8.29 16.10
C PHE A 108 2.66 -7.05 16.44
N ARG A 109 2.86 -6.00 15.65
CA ARG A 109 2.07 -4.77 15.72
C ARG A 109 0.63 -5.06 15.32
N GLY A 110 -0.31 -4.31 15.86
CA GLY A 110 -1.68 -4.22 15.39
C GLY A 110 -2.05 -2.76 15.21
N TYR A 111 -2.98 -2.48 14.30
CA TYR A 111 -3.32 -1.13 13.86
C TYR A 111 -4.82 -0.90 13.94
N ASP A 112 -5.22 0.37 13.98
CA ASP A 112 -6.63 0.74 14.01
C ASP A 112 -7.28 0.58 12.62
N SER A 113 -6.48 0.67 11.55
CA SER A 113 -6.93 0.46 10.18
C SER A 113 -5.85 -0.17 9.28
N PRO A 114 -6.22 -0.73 8.11
CA PRO A 114 -5.25 -1.18 7.11
C PRO A 114 -4.29 -0.08 6.66
N GLU A 115 -4.77 1.15 6.46
CA GLU A 115 -4.00 2.32 6.03
C GLU A 115 -2.79 2.57 6.95
N GLU A 116 -3.00 2.50 8.27
CA GLU A 116 -1.91 2.65 9.25
C GLU A 116 -0.81 1.60 9.05
N SER A 117 -1.18 0.37 8.68
CA SER A 117 -0.20 -0.69 8.42
C SER A 117 0.57 -0.47 7.11
N TYR A 118 -0.05 0.12 6.09
CA TYR A 118 0.61 0.50 4.84
C TYR A 118 1.61 1.64 5.08
N ILE A 119 1.21 2.65 5.85
CA ILE A 119 2.06 3.77 6.24
C ILE A 119 3.25 3.28 7.08
N ASP A 120 3.02 2.40 8.06
CA ASP A 120 4.09 1.85 8.89
C ASP A 120 5.03 0.94 8.08
N HIS A 121 4.51 0.21 7.09
CA HIS A 121 5.33 -0.60 6.18
C HIS A 121 6.29 0.23 5.33
N THR A 122 5.80 1.28 4.67
CA THR A 122 6.67 2.14 3.86
C THR A 122 7.65 2.93 4.72
N ASN A 123 7.22 3.44 5.88
CA ASN A 123 8.12 4.05 6.86
C ASN A 123 9.20 3.04 7.33
N PHE A 124 8.81 1.78 7.56
CA PHE A 124 9.74 0.72 7.94
C PHE A 124 10.89 0.56 6.94
N LEU A 125 10.58 0.63 5.64
CA LEU A 125 11.55 0.55 4.55
C LEU A 125 12.36 1.85 4.39
N MET A 126 11.72 3.02 4.50
CA MET A 126 12.39 4.32 4.39
C MET A 126 13.41 4.57 5.51
N GLU A 127 13.09 4.20 6.74
CA GLU A 127 13.88 4.58 7.93
C GLU A 127 15.10 3.67 8.17
N ARG A 128 15.15 2.48 7.58
CA ARG A 128 16.19 1.50 7.86
C ARG A 128 17.28 1.52 6.80
N ASP A 129 18.49 1.84 7.25
CA ASP A 129 19.70 1.93 6.40
C ASP A 129 19.91 0.73 5.47
N ARG A 130 19.54 -0.48 5.91
CA ARG A 130 19.69 -1.71 5.11
C ARG A 130 18.92 -1.67 3.79
N TYR A 131 17.86 -0.87 3.67
CA TYR A 131 17.05 -0.73 2.46
C TYR A 131 17.39 0.53 1.65
N ARG A 132 18.30 1.37 2.14
CA ARG A 132 18.61 2.68 1.52
C ARG A 132 19.05 2.57 0.06
N SER A 133 19.74 1.50 -0.32
CA SER A 133 20.15 1.25 -1.70
C SER A 133 18.98 1.05 -2.67
N LEU A 134 17.81 0.63 -2.19
CA LEU A 134 16.63 0.40 -3.04
C LEU A 134 16.08 1.69 -3.63
N PHE A 135 16.18 2.78 -2.88
CA PHE A 135 15.74 4.11 -3.30
C PHE A 135 16.63 4.74 -4.39
N GLY A 136 17.68 4.03 -4.84
CA GLY A 136 18.41 4.35 -6.06
C GLY A 136 17.72 3.88 -7.34
N TYR A 137 16.76 2.95 -7.24
CA TYR A 137 15.94 2.49 -8.36
C TYR A 137 14.72 3.39 -8.55
N HIS A 138 14.28 3.54 -9.80
CA HIS A 138 13.03 4.24 -10.10
C HIS A 138 11.82 3.45 -9.54
N HIS A 139 10.71 4.13 -9.22
CA HIS A 139 9.51 3.46 -8.70
C HIS A 139 8.82 2.54 -9.73
N THR A 140 9.22 2.57 -11.00
CA THR A 140 8.75 1.65 -12.05
C THR A 140 9.65 0.42 -12.22
N ASP A 141 10.80 0.37 -11.53
CA ASP A 141 11.77 -0.75 -11.62
C ASP A 141 11.50 -1.80 -10.53
N TYR A 142 10.28 -2.31 -10.49
CA TYR A 142 9.90 -3.34 -9.51
C TYR A 142 10.77 -4.60 -9.53
N PRO A 143 11.38 -5.06 -10.65
CA PRO A 143 12.26 -6.23 -10.61
C PRO A 143 13.50 -6.00 -9.73
N ASN A 144 14.17 -4.84 -9.86
CA ASN A 144 15.31 -4.52 -9.01
C ASN A 144 14.90 -4.24 -7.57
N TRP A 145 13.74 -3.64 -7.34
CA TRP A 145 13.17 -3.50 -5.99
C TRP A 145 12.94 -4.87 -5.32
N ALA A 146 12.27 -5.81 -6.00
CA ALA A 146 11.95 -7.13 -5.45
C ALA A 146 13.21 -7.96 -5.13
N ILE A 147 14.16 -8.02 -6.08
CA ILE A 147 15.44 -8.70 -5.86
C ILE A 147 16.27 -7.98 -4.79
N GLY A 148 16.22 -6.65 -4.77
CA GLY A 148 16.88 -5.83 -3.77
C GLY A 148 16.34 -6.09 -2.36
N LEU A 149 15.02 -6.12 -2.17
CA LEU A 149 14.39 -6.44 -0.88
C LEU A 149 14.86 -7.79 -0.33
N GLN A 150 14.96 -8.80 -1.19
CA GLN A 150 15.52 -10.11 -0.82
C GLN A 150 16.99 -9.99 -0.41
N LYS A 151 17.84 -9.32 -1.21
CA LYS A 151 19.26 -9.12 -0.91
C LYS A 151 19.48 -8.33 0.38
N CYS A 152 18.65 -7.32 0.61
CA CYS A 152 18.65 -6.52 1.83
C CYS A 152 18.18 -7.34 3.04
N GLY A 153 17.57 -8.51 2.85
CA GLY A 153 17.13 -9.44 3.89
C GLY A 153 15.79 -9.07 4.52
N TYR A 154 14.83 -8.63 3.71
CA TYR A 154 13.44 -8.46 4.13
C TYR A 154 12.83 -9.78 4.61
N ALA A 155 13.00 -10.85 3.83
CA ALA A 155 12.60 -12.21 4.19
C ALA A 155 13.81 -13.18 4.14
N THR A 156 13.76 -14.25 4.93
CA THR A 156 14.77 -15.32 4.93
C THR A 156 14.62 -16.27 3.72
N ASN A 157 13.44 -16.28 3.09
CA ASN A 157 13.14 -17.12 1.93
C ASN A 157 13.97 -16.71 0.70
N LYS A 158 14.75 -17.65 0.15
CA LYS A 158 15.60 -17.46 -1.03
C LYS A 158 14.85 -17.19 -2.34
N THR A 159 13.54 -17.38 -2.37
CA THR A 159 12.67 -17.15 -3.54
C THR A 159 11.83 -15.88 -3.40
N TYR A 160 11.98 -15.12 -2.31
CA TYR A 160 11.11 -13.99 -2.00
C TYR A 160 10.98 -12.98 -3.14
N GLY A 161 12.10 -12.49 -3.69
CA GLY A 161 12.08 -11.52 -4.77
C GLY A 161 11.41 -12.08 -6.03
N THR A 162 11.69 -13.34 -6.37
CA THR A 162 11.02 -14.03 -7.49
C THR A 162 9.52 -14.15 -7.26
N ARG A 163 9.08 -14.46 -6.03
CA ARG A 163 7.64 -14.53 -5.69
C ARG A 163 6.94 -13.19 -5.82
N LEU A 164 7.59 -12.09 -5.43
CA LEU A 164 7.02 -10.76 -5.64
C LEU A 164 6.88 -10.45 -7.13
N ILE A 165 7.91 -10.71 -7.94
CA ILE A 165 7.84 -10.52 -9.40
C ILE A 165 6.69 -11.36 -9.99
N GLU A 166 6.57 -12.64 -9.62
CA GLU A 166 5.48 -13.50 -10.07
C GLU A 166 4.09 -12.92 -9.76
N LEU A 167 3.88 -12.35 -8.56
CA LEU A 167 2.62 -11.71 -8.19
C LEU A 167 2.37 -10.42 -8.99
N ILE A 168 3.41 -9.59 -9.15
CA ILE A 168 3.33 -8.34 -9.90
C ILE A 168 2.96 -8.61 -11.36
N GLU A 169 3.59 -9.60 -11.99
CA GLU A 169 3.30 -9.98 -13.37
C GLU A 169 1.90 -10.60 -13.49
N ARG A 170 1.57 -11.57 -12.62
CA ARG A 170 0.29 -12.30 -12.66
C ARG A 170 -0.91 -11.37 -12.56
N TYR A 171 -0.85 -10.39 -11.68
CA TYR A 171 -1.94 -9.45 -11.42
C TYR A 171 -1.73 -8.08 -12.07
N GLN A 172 -0.71 -7.94 -12.92
CA GLN A 172 -0.35 -6.72 -13.64
C GLN A 172 -0.24 -5.49 -12.72
N LEU A 173 0.33 -5.67 -11.52
CA LEU A 173 0.39 -4.63 -10.50
C LEU A 173 1.28 -3.45 -10.91
N TRP A 174 2.22 -3.67 -11.83
CA TRP A 174 3.10 -2.63 -12.38
C TRP A 174 2.34 -1.49 -13.06
N LYS A 175 1.06 -1.68 -13.44
CA LYS A 175 0.24 -0.60 -13.98
C LYS A 175 0.04 0.52 -12.95
N TYR A 176 -0.03 0.18 -11.67
CA TYR A 176 -0.18 1.13 -10.57
C TYR A 176 1.09 1.95 -10.33
N ASP A 177 2.24 1.49 -10.80
CA ASP A 177 3.50 2.24 -10.69
C ASP A 177 3.55 3.47 -11.62
N HIS A 178 2.59 3.56 -12.55
CA HIS A 178 2.46 4.63 -13.52
C HIS A 178 1.24 5.52 -13.26
N GLU A 179 0.44 5.20 -12.23
CA GLU A 179 -0.71 6.03 -11.88
C GLU A 179 -0.23 7.32 -11.21
N GLU A 180 -0.75 8.45 -11.70
CA GLU A 180 -0.51 9.74 -11.08
C GLU A 180 -1.11 9.79 -9.67
N GLU A 181 -0.70 10.80 -8.89
CA GLU A 181 -1.21 11.03 -7.53
C GLU A 181 -2.73 10.81 -7.50
N PRO A 182 -3.27 10.05 -6.52
CA PRO A 182 -4.70 9.97 -6.35
C PRO A 182 -5.17 11.41 -6.12
N TYR A 183 -5.91 11.98 -7.09
CA TYR A 183 -6.58 13.27 -6.94
C TYR A 183 -7.19 13.38 -5.53
N PRO A 184 -7.17 14.55 -4.86
CA PRO A 184 -7.45 14.66 -3.43
C PRO A 184 -8.91 14.27 -3.13
N ALA A 185 -9.14 12.98 -2.91
CA ALA A 185 -10.44 12.38 -2.62
C ALA A 185 -10.43 11.68 -1.26
N TYR A 186 -9.61 12.16 -0.32
CA TYR A 186 -9.62 11.73 1.08
C TYR A 186 -9.70 12.89 2.10
N PHE A 187 -9.84 14.14 1.67
CA PHE A 187 -10.11 15.28 2.57
C PHE A 187 -11.60 15.63 2.73
N VAL A 188 -12.53 14.78 2.28
CA VAL A 188 -13.96 14.95 2.59
C VAL A 188 -14.38 13.90 3.62
N ALA A 189 -13.78 13.96 4.81
CA ALA A 189 -14.36 13.36 6.00
C ALA A 189 -14.38 14.41 7.12
N SER A 190 -15.59 14.70 7.57
CA SER A 190 -15.96 15.47 8.77
C SER A 190 -15.53 16.94 8.85
N ASP A 191 -16.17 17.80 8.07
CA ASP A 191 -16.68 19.06 8.64
C ASP A 191 -18.14 19.20 8.23
N ASN A 192 -19.04 19.08 9.20
CA ASN A 192 -20.49 19.26 9.05
C ASN A 192 -20.82 20.76 8.92
N SER A 193 -20.22 21.41 7.93
CA SER A 193 -20.54 22.76 7.50
C SER A 193 -21.04 22.66 6.07
N SER A 194 -22.36 22.72 5.96
CA SER A 194 -23.15 22.67 4.73
C SER A 194 -22.56 23.45 3.56
N LEU A 195 -22.03 22.73 2.56
CA LEU A 195 -21.99 23.20 1.19
C LEU A 195 -22.80 22.22 0.33
N ASN A 196 -24.01 22.64 -0.03
CA ASN A 196 -24.86 21.95 -0.99
C ASN A 196 -24.19 21.99 -2.37
N LEU A 197 -23.53 20.91 -2.77
CA LEU A 197 -23.19 20.66 -4.16
C LEU A 197 -24.23 19.71 -4.75
N ASN A 198 -25.30 20.28 -5.29
CA ASN A 198 -26.25 19.56 -6.15
C ASN A 198 -25.50 19.09 -7.41
N THR A 199 -24.98 17.87 -7.37
CA THR A 199 -24.29 17.27 -8.51
C THR A 199 -25.23 16.28 -9.19
N THR A 200 -25.98 16.78 -10.18
CA THR A 200 -26.66 15.96 -11.18
C THR A 200 -25.62 15.38 -12.13
N TRP A 201 -25.51 14.04 -12.15
CA TRP A 201 -24.62 13.31 -13.03
C TRP A 201 -25.06 13.42 -14.49
N VAL A 202 -24.34 14.21 -15.29
CA VAL A 202 -24.43 14.12 -16.75
C VAL A 202 -23.42 13.07 -17.22
N LYS A 203 -23.91 11.89 -17.60
CA LYS A 203 -23.14 10.99 -18.48
C LYS A 203 -23.01 11.69 -19.83
N THR A 204 -21.81 12.10 -20.22
CA THR A 204 -21.55 12.41 -21.63
C THR A 204 -20.60 11.38 -22.22
N SER A 205 -21.02 10.87 -23.36
CA SER A 205 -20.36 9.85 -24.17
C SER A 205 -19.49 10.50 -25.25
N ARG A 206 -18.24 10.01 -25.34
CA ARG A 206 -17.26 10.16 -26.45
C ARG A 206 -16.73 11.56 -26.80
N GLU A 207 -15.39 11.61 -26.82
CA GLU A 207 -14.47 12.39 -27.67
C GLU A 207 -14.85 13.84 -28.01
N GLU A 208 -14.25 14.79 -27.27
CA GLU A 208 -13.81 16.05 -27.86
C GLU A 208 -12.54 16.54 -27.14
N ILE A 209 -11.47 16.76 -27.92
CA ILE A 209 -10.20 17.32 -27.47
C ILE A 209 -10.44 18.78 -27.11
N LEU A 210 -10.47 19.13 -25.81
CA LEU A 210 -10.41 20.53 -25.39
C LEU A 210 -8.94 20.92 -25.16
N SER A 211 -8.46 21.85 -25.99
CA SER A 211 -7.19 22.56 -25.80
C SER A 211 -7.10 23.26 -24.44
N PRO A 212 -5.91 23.45 -23.86
CA PRO A 212 -5.76 24.09 -22.56
C PRO A 212 -6.27 25.53 -22.56
N VAL A 213 -7.11 25.88 -21.57
CA VAL A 213 -7.56 27.25 -21.31
C VAL A 213 -6.45 28.01 -20.54
N PRO A 214 -6.06 29.23 -20.95
CA PRO A 214 -5.06 30.02 -20.24
C PRO A 214 -5.47 30.39 -18.81
N ILE A 215 -4.52 30.30 -17.88
CA ILE A 215 -4.67 30.49 -16.43
C ILE A 215 -5.11 31.92 -16.04
N ASP A 216 -5.02 32.89 -16.96
CA ASP A 216 -5.30 34.30 -16.69
C ASP A 216 -6.81 34.65 -16.60
N SER A 217 -7.71 33.67 -16.75
CA SER A 217 -9.17 33.90 -16.71
C SER A 217 -9.82 33.63 -15.34
N ILE A 218 -9.06 33.16 -14.33
CA ILE A 218 -9.58 32.96 -12.98
C ILE A 218 -9.26 34.19 -12.13
N SER A 219 -10.22 35.11 -12.03
CA SER A 219 -10.16 36.24 -11.10
C SER A 219 -10.37 35.74 -9.66
N MET A 220 -9.29 35.39 -8.96
CA MET A 220 -9.34 35.20 -7.51
C MET A 220 -9.42 36.57 -6.82
N LYS A 221 -10.58 36.90 -6.23
CA LYS A 221 -10.65 38.01 -5.27
C LYS A 221 -9.91 37.62 -4.00
N ALA A 222 -8.85 38.36 -3.68
CA ALA A 222 -8.12 38.25 -2.43
C ALA A 222 -9.04 38.58 -1.25
N VAL A 223 -9.15 37.67 -0.29
CA VAL A 223 -9.77 37.94 1.01
C VAL A 223 -8.66 38.36 1.97
N SER A 224 -8.84 39.54 2.58
CA SER A 224 -7.94 40.14 3.56
C SER A 224 -7.86 39.32 4.84
N VAL A 225 -6.64 39.12 5.34
CA VAL A 225 -6.37 38.47 6.62
C VAL A 225 -6.46 39.54 7.70
N GLU A 226 -7.55 39.56 8.47
CA GLU A 226 -7.61 40.30 9.74
C GLU A 226 -7.57 39.36 10.93
N THR A 227 -6.75 39.77 11.88
CA THR A 227 -6.33 39.09 13.10
C THR A 227 -7.48 39.00 14.11
N VAL A 228 -7.70 37.84 14.73
CA VAL A 228 -8.52 37.74 15.95
C VAL A 228 -7.71 37.10 17.07
N VAL A 229 -7.66 37.88 18.16
CA VAL A 229 -6.99 37.65 19.43
C VAL A 229 -7.73 36.62 20.28
N ALA A 230 -6.95 35.83 21.01
CA ALA A 230 -7.22 34.94 22.14
C ALA A 230 -8.66 34.79 22.68
N THR A 231 -9.07 33.52 22.81
CA THR A 231 -9.73 33.03 24.04
C THR A 231 -9.24 31.63 24.36
N GLN A 232 -8.70 31.46 25.57
CA GLN A 232 -8.37 30.17 26.15
C GLN A 232 -9.65 29.41 26.47
N ALA A 233 -9.78 28.20 25.93
CA ALA A 233 -10.57 27.14 26.55
C ALA A 233 -9.98 25.79 26.15
N THR A 234 -9.76 24.97 27.17
CA THR A 234 -9.09 23.68 27.19
C THR A 234 -9.62 22.67 26.16
N ASN A 235 -8.73 22.04 25.38
CA ASN A 235 -8.73 20.60 25.17
C ASN A 235 -7.41 20.11 24.57
N ARG A 236 -6.90 19.02 25.14
CA ARG A 236 -5.65 18.34 24.79
C ARG A 236 -5.77 17.66 23.41
N VAL A 237 -4.59 17.41 22.84
CA VAL A 237 -4.24 16.46 21.77
C VAL A 237 -4.34 17.00 20.34
N ASN A 238 -3.21 17.48 19.79
CA ASN A 238 -2.59 16.90 18.60
C ASN A 238 -1.26 17.60 18.30
N ARG A 239 -0.16 16.88 18.52
CA ARG A 239 1.18 17.33 18.17
C ARG A 239 1.41 16.92 16.71
N ALA A 240 1.15 17.85 15.79
CA ALA A 240 1.58 17.69 14.41
C ALA A 240 3.10 17.54 14.38
N ILE A 241 3.59 16.37 13.94
CA ILE A 241 4.99 16.15 13.65
C ILE A 241 5.27 16.88 12.33
N ILE A 242 5.83 18.07 12.43
CA ILE A 242 6.40 18.80 11.30
C ILE A 242 7.68 18.06 10.91
N LEU A 243 7.72 17.43 9.72
CA LEU A 243 8.98 16.98 9.14
C LEU A 243 9.82 18.19 8.68
N PRO A 244 11.14 18.21 8.93
CA PRO A 244 12.01 19.30 8.49
C PRO A 244 12.18 19.30 6.97
N ALA A 245 12.08 20.49 6.37
CA ALA A 245 12.13 20.80 4.94
C ALA A 245 13.49 20.53 4.22
N ARG A 246 14.18 19.42 4.53
CA ARG A 246 15.53 19.13 4.01
C ARG A 246 15.66 17.99 3.01
N TYR A 247 14.57 17.35 2.60
CA TYR A 247 14.63 16.30 1.57
C TYR A 247 14.07 16.70 0.19
N GLN A 248 13.52 17.90 0.03
CA GLN A 248 12.89 18.35 -1.23
C GLN A 248 13.70 19.44 -1.96
N ARG A 249 15.00 19.59 -1.65
CA ARG A 249 15.87 20.62 -2.25
C ARG A 249 17.13 20.03 -2.88
N GLY A 250 16.96 18.91 -3.57
CA GLY A 250 17.95 18.33 -4.47
C GLY A 250 17.28 17.98 -5.79
N ASN A 251 17.62 18.73 -6.84
CA ASN A 251 17.55 18.27 -8.23
C ASN A 251 16.32 18.47 -9.13
N ILE A 252 15.53 19.53 -8.93
CA ILE A 252 14.63 20.03 -9.99
C ILE A 252 15.41 20.79 -11.10
N LYS A 253 16.54 21.42 -10.78
CA LYS A 253 17.29 22.22 -11.77
C LYS A 253 18.11 21.39 -12.77
N GLU A 254 18.66 20.22 -12.43
CA GLU A 254 19.34 19.36 -13.43
C GLU A 254 18.38 18.64 -14.35
N ARG A 255 17.16 18.33 -13.90
CA ARG A 255 16.18 17.59 -14.73
C ARG A 255 15.61 18.42 -15.89
N ILE A 256 15.60 19.75 -15.80
CA ILE A 256 15.17 20.63 -16.89
C ILE A 256 16.30 20.82 -17.93
N ALA A 257 17.57 20.67 -17.55
CA ALA A 257 18.70 20.84 -18.47
C ALA A 257 18.87 19.65 -19.44
N ASN A 258 18.39 18.45 -19.08
CA ASN A 258 18.57 17.23 -19.88
C ASN A 258 17.36 16.90 -20.78
N SER A 259 16.32 17.73 -20.83
CA SER A 259 15.20 17.55 -21.78
C SER A 259 15.24 18.50 -22.98
N LEU A 260 16.34 19.23 -23.16
CA LEU A 260 16.53 20.20 -24.24
C LEU A 260 17.83 19.98 -25.05
N ASN A 261 18.40 18.77 -25.04
CA ASN A 261 19.47 18.36 -25.97
C ASN A 261 19.22 16.95 -26.50
#